data_AF-A0ABD3D140-F1
#
_entry.id   AF-A0ABD3D140-F1
#
_cell.length_a   1.000
_cell.length_b   1.000
_cell.length_c   1.000
_cell.angle_alpha   90.00
_cell.angle_beta   90.00
_cell.angle_gamma   90.00
#
_symmetry.space_group_name_H-M   'P 1'
#
loop_
_entity.id
_entity.type
_entity.pdbx_description
1 polymer ?
#
loop_
_entity_poly.entity_id
_entity_poly.type
_entity_poly.pdbx_seq_one_letter_code
_entity_poly.pdbx_strand_id
1 'polypeptide(L)'
;MTRKELALKVKIAKPVTAGNYPSVFDYCIGRCRHSSASVVHENAYLSEFHHCFSTSSNFSGFSSAQLEPRLAGINIIIGRQGESCDSACKSDGQSCVPNKLALLNQCDIIQKYMSCKGACLSSIGADQPAEVVEDAPKYMNPGACLYTRTESILSCEGSHSHTRRLCPCA
;
A
#
# COMPACT_ATOMS: atom_id res chain seq x y z
N MET A 1 20.93 -4.37 11.02
CA MET A 1 21.29 -3.89 9.67
C MET A 1 21.30 -2.37 9.70
N THR A 2 22.41 -1.74 9.34
CA THR A 2 22.52 -0.27 9.36
C THR A 2 21.69 0.36 8.22
N ARG A 3 21.24 1.62 8.36
CA ARG A 3 20.56 2.36 7.26
C ARG A 3 21.38 2.35 5.96
N LYS A 4 22.70 2.32 6.10
CA LYS A 4 23.68 2.17 5.01
C LYS A 4 23.56 0.81 4.31
N GLU A 5 23.51 -0.29 5.07
CA GLU A 5 23.36 -1.64 4.51
C GLU A 5 22.01 -1.85 3.82
N LEU A 6 20.93 -1.30 4.37
CA LEU A 6 19.60 -1.35 3.75
C LEU A 6 19.62 -0.62 2.40
N ALA A 7 20.14 0.61 2.39
CA ALA A 7 20.25 1.41 1.17
C ALA A 7 21.00 0.65 0.07
N LEU A 8 22.11 -0.01 0.41
CA LEU A 8 22.96 -0.74 -0.54
C LEU A 8 22.29 -1.98 -1.15
N LYS A 9 21.27 -2.58 -0.50
CA LYS A 9 20.65 -3.84 -0.95
C LYS A 9 19.34 -3.69 -1.73
N VAL A 10 18.73 -2.51 -1.78
CA VAL A 10 17.48 -2.28 -2.53
C VAL A 10 17.73 -2.28 -4.04
N LYS A 11 16.96 -3.08 -4.78
CA LYS A 11 16.99 -3.15 -6.26
C LYS A 11 16.24 -1.95 -6.86
N ILE A 12 16.94 -1.11 -7.64
CA ILE A 12 16.39 0.06 -8.36
C ILE A 12 16.96 0.05 -9.80
N ALA A 13 16.25 0.63 -10.76
CA ALA A 13 16.72 0.85 -12.13
C ALA A 13 18.03 1.65 -12.10
N LYS A 14 19.09 1.07 -12.66
CA LYS A 14 20.39 1.72 -12.82
C LYS A 14 20.43 2.39 -14.19
N PRO A 15 20.67 3.71 -14.29
CA PRO A 15 20.97 4.31 -15.59
C PRO A 15 22.28 3.73 -16.12
N VAL A 16 22.42 3.65 -17.44
CA VAL A 16 23.61 3.07 -18.12
C VAL A 16 24.90 3.82 -17.77
N THR A 17 24.79 5.07 -17.30
CA THR A 17 25.89 5.92 -16.83
C THR A 17 26.20 5.77 -15.32
N ALA A 18 25.53 4.88 -14.60
CA ALA A 18 25.79 4.63 -13.18
C ALA A 18 27.12 3.89 -13.00
N GLY A 19 28.19 4.64 -12.69
CA GLY A 19 29.49 4.11 -12.31
C GLY A 19 29.63 3.77 -10.82
N ASN A 20 30.86 3.52 -10.37
CA ASN A 20 31.20 3.40 -8.96
C ASN A 20 31.16 4.78 -8.28
N TYR A 21 30.40 4.91 -7.20
CA TYR A 21 30.26 6.18 -6.48
C TYR A 21 31.30 6.30 -5.37
N PRO A 22 32.03 7.43 -5.26
CA PRO A 22 33.10 7.61 -4.29
C PRO A 22 32.60 7.88 -2.87
N SER A 23 31.33 8.29 -2.71
CA SER A 23 30.74 8.55 -1.40
C SER A 23 29.27 8.12 -1.32
N VAL A 24 28.77 7.96 -0.09
CA VAL A 24 27.33 7.71 0.15
C VAL A 24 26.48 8.86 -0.37
N PHE A 25 26.99 10.09 -0.32
CA PHE A 25 26.31 11.25 -0.87
C PHE A 25 26.17 11.13 -2.39
N ASP A 26 27.25 10.85 -3.12
CA ASP A 26 27.23 10.68 -4.59
C ASP A 26 26.40 9.49 -5.03
N TYR A 27 26.42 8.41 -4.25
CA TYR A 27 25.52 7.28 -4.41
C TYR A 27 24.05 7.73 -4.27
N CYS A 28 23.71 8.53 -3.25
CA CYS A 28 22.36 9.05 -3.06
C CYS A 28 21.94 10.02 -4.17
N ILE A 29 22.79 10.94 -4.62
CA ILE A 29 22.44 11.86 -5.72
C ILE A 29 22.29 11.10 -7.05
N GLY A 30 23.16 10.10 -7.29
CA GLY A 30 23.10 9.23 -8.46
C GLY A 30 21.80 8.42 -8.52
N ARG A 31 21.22 8.08 -7.36
CA ARG A 31 19.92 7.41 -7.22
C ARG A 31 18.70 8.31 -7.38
N CYS A 32 18.88 9.64 -7.42
CA CYS A 32 17.82 10.62 -7.57
C CYS A 32 17.82 11.39 -8.88
N ARG A 33 18.81 11.12 -9.74
CA ARG A 33 18.86 11.73 -11.06
C ARG A 33 17.83 11.10 -11.97
N HIS A 34 16.63 11.68 -11.99
CA HIS A 34 15.73 11.60 -13.13
C HIS A 34 16.44 12.28 -14.31
N SER A 35 16.92 11.51 -15.29
CA SER A 35 17.30 12.08 -16.57
C SER A 35 16.12 11.99 -17.52
N SER A 36 16.06 12.88 -18.50
CA SER A 36 15.09 12.81 -19.61
C SER A 36 15.23 11.52 -20.44
N ALA A 37 16.31 10.76 -20.27
CA ALA A 37 16.50 9.44 -20.87
C ALA A 37 15.83 8.31 -20.07
N SER A 38 15.30 8.59 -18.88
CA SER A 38 14.54 7.62 -18.05
C SER A 38 13.03 7.70 -18.24
N VAL A 39 12.57 8.60 -19.12
CA VAL A 39 11.16 8.84 -19.45
C VAL A 39 10.91 8.60 -20.95
N VAL A 40 9.74 8.06 -21.25
CA VAL A 40 9.11 7.94 -22.58
C VAL A 40 8.08 9.08 -22.71
N HIS A 41 7.49 9.22 -23.91
CA HIS A 41 6.44 10.19 -24.22
C HIS A 41 5.43 10.34 -23.05
N GLU A 42 5.07 11.59 -22.73
CA GLU A 42 4.20 11.95 -21.60
C GLU A 42 4.75 11.69 -20.18
N ASN A 43 6.09 11.65 -20.00
CA ASN A 43 6.75 11.41 -18.70
C ASN A 43 6.55 10.00 -18.11
N ALA A 44 6.09 9.03 -18.92
CA ALA A 44 6.00 7.64 -18.50
C ALA A 44 7.40 7.04 -18.32
N TYR A 45 7.70 6.41 -17.19
CA TYR A 45 9.04 5.89 -16.93
C TYR A 45 9.32 4.57 -17.67
N LEU A 46 10.59 4.30 -17.99
CA LEU A 46 11.06 3.10 -18.72
C LEU A 46 11.10 1.81 -17.87
N SER A 47 10.98 1.88 -16.56
CA SER A 47 11.14 0.74 -15.64
C SER A 47 9.89 0.57 -14.77
N GLU A 48 9.96 -0.17 -13.66
CA GLU A 48 9.01 -0.06 -12.54
C GLU A 48 9.68 0.60 -11.31
N PHE A 49 11.00 0.84 -11.39
CA PHE A 49 11.80 1.38 -10.30
C PHE A 49 11.96 2.90 -10.46
N HIS A 50 11.00 3.66 -9.93
CA HIS A 50 10.84 5.09 -10.23
C HIS A 50 11.21 6.05 -9.11
N HIS A 51 11.51 5.55 -7.91
CA HIS A 51 11.63 6.41 -6.73
C HIS A 51 13.06 6.45 -6.20
N CYS A 52 13.54 7.68 -5.96
CA CYS A 52 14.65 7.96 -5.07
C CYS A 52 14.54 7.13 -3.80
N PHE A 53 15.64 6.46 -3.40
CA PHE A 53 15.72 5.89 -2.07
C PHE A 53 15.79 7.04 -1.06
N SER A 54 14.65 7.41 -0.48
CA SER A 54 14.62 8.15 0.77
C SER A 54 14.73 7.11 1.88
N THR A 55 15.74 7.22 2.76
CA THR A 55 15.59 6.61 4.08
C THR A 55 14.31 7.20 4.62
N SER A 56 13.29 6.37 4.88
CA SER A 56 12.06 6.86 5.49
C SER A 56 12.45 7.89 6.54
N SER A 57 12.13 9.15 6.29
CA SER A 57 11.95 10.10 7.36
C SER A 57 11.11 9.34 8.37
N ASN A 58 11.36 9.51 9.67
CA ASN A 58 10.33 9.15 10.62
C ASN A 58 9.09 9.96 10.23
N PHE A 59 8.29 9.45 9.28
CA PHE A 59 6.89 9.70 9.26
C PHE A 59 6.51 9.27 10.65
N SER A 60 6.02 10.24 11.42
CA SER A 60 5.16 10.05 12.58
C SER A 60 3.88 9.27 12.19
N GLY A 61 3.98 8.31 11.27
CA GLY A 61 3.02 7.27 11.01
C GLY A 61 3.09 6.32 12.19
N PHE A 62 2.08 6.46 13.04
CA PHE A 62 1.59 5.50 14.02
C PHE A 62 2.56 4.35 14.31
N SER A 63 3.29 4.44 15.42
CA SER A 63 4.20 3.38 15.84
C SER A 63 3.46 2.03 15.81
N SER A 64 4.01 1.04 15.09
CA SER A 64 3.46 -0.33 15.09
C SER A 64 3.23 -0.85 16.52
N ALA A 65 4.04 -0.38 17.48
CA ALA A 65 3.91 -0.67 18.92
C ALA A 65 2.59 -0.20 19.55
N GLN A 66 1.92 0.82 19.01
CA GLN A 66 0.61 1.28 19.47
C GLN A 66 -0.56 0.60 18.75
N LEU A 67 -0.32 -0.07 17.61
CA LEU A 67 -1.37 -0.70 16.81
C LEU A 67 -1.69 -2.12 17.30
N GLU A 68 -0.66 -2.87 17.68
CA GLU A 68 -0.75 -4.22 18.23
C GLU A 68 -1.77 -4.32 19.40
N PRO A 69 -1.69 -3.50 20.47
CA PRO A 69 -2.67 -3.58 21.55
C PRO A 69 -4.09 -3.17 21.12
N ARG A 70 -4.23 -2.34 20.08
CA ARG A 70 -5.55 -1.91 19.56
C ARG A 70 -6.19 -2.95 18.65
N LEU A 71 -5.41 -3.87 18.09
CA LEU A 71 -5.86 -5.00 17.27
C LEU A 71 -5.83 -6.34 18.02
N ALA A 72 -5.54 -6.33 19.33
CA ALA A 72 -5.57 -7.52 20.16
C ALA A 72 -6.94 -8.22 20.07
N GLY A 73 -6.92 -9.51 19.72
CA GLY A 73 -8.13 -10.32 19.55
C GLY A 73 -8.90 -10.09 18.24
N ILE A 74 -8.35 -9.31 17.30
CA ILE A 74 -8.93 -9.10 15.97
C ILE A 74 -8.19 -9.97 14.95
N ASN A 75 -8.93 -10.82 14.27
CA ASN A 75 -8.45 -11.55 13.11
C ASN A 75 -8.60 -10.68 11.85
N ILE A 76 -7.50 -10.43 11.14
CA ILE A 76 -7.53 -9.61 9.93
C ILE A 76 -7.51 -10.54 8.73
N ILE A 77 -8.60 -10.53 7.96
CA ILE A 77 -8.76 -11.38 6.77
C ILE A 77 -8.93 -10.55 5.51
N ILE A 78 -8.67 -11.17 4.36
CA ILE A 78 -8.91 -10.57 3.06
C ILE A 78 -10.15 -11.21 2.47
N GLY A 79 -11.20 -10.40 2.25
CA GLY A 79 -12.44 -10.84 1.61
C GLY A 79 -12.23 -11.27 0.16
N ARG A 80 -13.17 -12.06 -0.36
CA ARG A 80 -13.22 -12.36 -1.80
C ARG A 80 -13.60 -11.10 -2.58
N GLN A 81 -13.37 -11.14 -3.89
CA GLN A 81 -13.78 -10.06 -4.78
C GLN A 81 -15.29 -9.84 -4.69
N GLY A 82 -15.73 -8.60 -4.51
CA GLY A 82 -17.16 -8.26 -4.40
C GLY A 82 -17.80 -8.64 -3.07
N GLU A 83 -17.05 -9.15 -2.10
CA GLU A 83 -17.58 -9.58 -0.81
C GLU A 83 -17.56 -8.44 0.22
N SER A 84 -18.60 -8.38 1.08
CA SER A 84 -18.63 -7.50 2.24
C SER A 84 -17.83 -8.10 3.40
N CYS A 85 -17.41 -7.27 4.37
CA CYS A 85 -16.72 -7.80 5.55
C CYS A 85 -17.64 -8.64 6.44
N ASP A 86 -18.94 -8.35 6.48
CA ASP A 86 -19.90 -9.20 7.20
C ASP A 86 -19.95 -10.63 6.63
N SER A 87 -19.97 -10.75 5.30
CA SER A 87 -19.98 -12.07 4.64
C SER A 87 -18.64 -12.80 4.80
N ALA A 88 -17.53 -12.07 4.67
CA ALA A 88 -16.19 -12.63 4.81
C ALA A 88 -15.93 -13.14 6.23
N CYS A 89 -16.22 -12.34 7.26
CA CYS A 89 -16.04 -12.75 8.66
C CYS A 89 -16.96 -13.91 9.02
N LYS A 90 -18.22 -13.88 8.56
CA LYS A 90 -19.20 -14.95 8.83
C LYS A 90 -18.76 -16.29 8.25
N SER A 91 -18.06 -16.28 7.11
CA SER A 91 -17.49 -17.50 6.50
C SER A 91 -16.40 -18.14 7.37
N ASP A 92 -15.77 -17.37 8.26
CA ASP A 92 -14.78 -17.83 9.25
C ASP A 92 -15.38 -18.03 10.65
N GLY A 93 -16.72 -18.00 10.76
CA GLY A 93 -17.44 -18.15 12.03
C GLY A 93 -17.36 -16.94 12.97
N GLN A 94 -16.94 -15.79 12.46
CA GLN A 94 -16.72 -14.54 13.20
C GLN A 94 -17.67 -13.44 12.74
N SER A 95 -17.68 -12.30 13.45
CA SER A 95 -18.43 -11.10 13.05
C SER A 95 -17.49 -9.96 12.69
N CYS A 96 -17.91 -9.09 11.76
CA CYS A 96 -17.14 -7.89 11.46
C CYS A 96 -17.13 -6.94 12.67
N VAL A 97 -16.01 -6.25 12.86
CA VAL A 97 -15.78 -5.35 13.99
C VAL A 97 -15.63 -3.90 13.48
N PRO A 98 -16.74 -3.14 13.32
CA PRO A 98 -16.74 -1.87 12.57
C PRO A 98 -15.78 -0.81 13.12
N ASN A 99 -15.65 -0.72 14.45
CA ASN A 99 -14.77 0.26 15.11
C ASN A 99 -13.27 0.01 14.84
N LYS A 100 -12.90 -1.12 14.23
CA LYS A 100 -11.52 -1.44 13.82
C LYS A 100 -11.25 -1.12 12.35
N LEU A 101 -12.27 -0.85 11.53
CA LEU A 101 -12.08 -0.46 10.13
C LEU A 101 -11.23 0.80 10.00
N ALA A 102 -11.43 1.79 10.86
CA ALA A 102 -10.63 3.02 10.86
C ALA A 102 -9.14 2.77 11.15
N LEU A 103 -8.81 1.71 11.92
CA LEU A 103 -7.44 1.29 12.13
C LEU A 103 -6.86 0.64 10.89
N LEU A 104 -7.63 -0.19 10.19
CA LEU A 104 -7.17 -0.85 8.96
C LEU A 104 -7.11 0.10 7.76
N ASN A 105 -7.84 1.22 7.82
CA ASN A 105 -7.93 2.22 6.76
C ASN A 105 -6.70 3.17 6.71
N GLN A 106 -5.51 2.58 6.80
CA GLN A 106 -4.24 3.27 6.63
C GLN A 106 -3.40 2.51 5.63
N CYS A 107 -2.79 3.24 4.71
CA CYS A 107 -2.05 2.66 3.60
C CYS A 107 -0.97 1.67 4.04
N ASP A 108 -0.19 2.07 5.04
CA ASP A 108 0.90 1.28 5.62
C ASP A 108 0.40 0.00 6.28
N ILE A 109 -0.84 -0.02 6.76
CA ILE A 109 -1.48 -1.22 7.32
C ILE A 109 -1.99 -2.11 6.19
N ILE A 110 -2.68 -1.55 5.19
CA ILE A 110 -3.18 -2.31 4.05
C ILE A 110 -2.03 -3.04 3.33
N GLN A 111 -0.91 -2.35 3.13
CA GLN A 111 0.32 -2.90 2.51
C GLN A 111 0.98 -4.04 3.30
N LYS A 112 0.65 -4.25 4.58
CA LYS A 112 1.12 -5.42 5.33
C LYS A 112 0.41 -6.70 4.93
N TYR A 113 -0.83 -6.59 4.44
CA TYR A 113 -1.69 -7.73 4.10
C TYR A 113 -1.89 -7.90 2.59
N MET A 114 -1.83 -6.81 1.82
CA MET A 114 -2.10 -6.77 0.38
C MET A 114 -0.87 -6.34 -0.42
N SER A 115 -0.85 -6.64 -1.72
CA SER A 115 0.34 -6.38 -2.55
C SER A 115 0.46 -4.91 -2.92
N CYS A 116 -0.66 -4.23 -3.17
CA CYS A 116 -0.74 -2.81 -3.51
C CYS A 116 0.21 -2.41 -4.67
N LYS A 117 0.35 -3.27 -5.69
CA LYS A 117 1.33 -3.13 -6.78
C LYS A 117 1.18 -1.85 -7.59
N GLY A 118 -0.01 -1.25 -7.62
CA GLY A 118 -0.26 -0.01 -8.36
C GLY A 118 0.18 1.21 -7.57
N ALA A 119 -0.64 1.59 -6.60
CA ALA A 119 -0.42 2.74 -5.73
C ALA A 119 -1.31 2.63 -4.48
N CYS A 120 -1.20 3.61 -3.60
CA CYS A 120 -2.10 3.76 -2.47
C CYS A 120 -2.89 5.06 -2.61
N LEU A 121 -4.20 4.93 -2.85
CA LEU A 121 -5.03 6.02 -3.33
C LEU A 121 -6.16 6.32 -2.36
N SER A 122 -6.35 7.61 -2.09
CA SER A 122 -7.54 8.10 -1.38
C SER A 122 -8.75 7.99 -2.30
N SER A 123 -9.82 7.35 -1.85
CA SER A 123 -11.06 7.22 -2.61
C SER A 123 -12.30 7.42 -1.70
N ILE A 124 -13.48 7.45 -2.32
CA ILE A 124 -14.77 7.61 -1.66
C ILE A 124 -15.59 6.37 -2.02
N GLY A 125 -15.61 5.38 -1.12
CA GLY A 125 -16.30 4.11 -1.31
C GLY A 125 -16.45 3.36 0.01
N ALA A 126 -17.62 2.78 0.25
CA ALA A 126 -17.91 2.03 1.47
C ALA A 126 -17.19 0.67 1.53
N ASP A 127 -16.64 0.21 0.40
CA ASP A 127 -15.83 -0.99 0.27
C ASP A 127 -14.40 -0.81 0.82
N GLN A 128 -13.97 0.42 1.09
CA GLN A 128 -12.65 0.68 1.64
C GLN A 128 -12.57 0.26 3.13
N PRO A 129 -11.40 -0.16 3.64
CA PRO A 129 -10.13 -0.36 2.92
C PRO A 129 -10.10 -1.62 2.03
N ALA A 130 -9.52 -1.52 0.84
CA ALA A 130 -9.51 -2.62 -0.14
C ALA A 130 -8.34 -2.56 -1.12
N GLU A 131 -8.08 -3.66 -1.82
CA GLU A 131 -7.21 -3.73 -3.00
C GLU A 131 -8.07 -3.94 -4.25
N VAL A 132 -7.79 -3.18 -5.31
CA VAL A 132 -8.43 -3.32 -6.62
C VAL A 132 -7.85 -4.56 -7.31
N VAL A 133 -8.73 -5.44 -7.79
CA VAL A 133 -8.30 -6.66 -8.49
C VAL A 133 -7.54 -6.36 -9.79
N GLU A 134 -6.61 -7.23 -10.16
CA GLU A 134 -5.71 -7.04 -11.30
C GLU A 134 -6.45 -7.04 -12.67
N ASP A 135 -7.60 -7.70 -12.75
CA ASP A 135 -8.44 -7.79 -13.94
C ASP A 135 -9.48 -6.65 -14.04
N ALA A 136 -9.47 -5.70 -13.10
CA ALA A 136 -10.33 -4.53 -13.16
C ALA A 136 -10.01 -3.66 -14.40
N PRO A 137 -10.99 -2.89 -14.90
CA PRO A 137 -10.72 -1.91 -15.95
C PRO A 137 -9.60 -0.93 -15.56
N LYS A 138 -8.72 -0.60 -16.51
CA LYS A 138 -7.52 0.24 -16.28
C LYS A 138 -7.80 1.56 -15.55
N TYR A 139 -8.95 2.18 -15.83
CA TYR A 139 -9.34 3.45 -15.20
C TYR A 139 -9.64 3.34 -13.70
N MET A 140 -9.81 2.12 -13.15
CA MET A 140 -10.00 1.87 -11.72
C MET A 140 -8.69 1.64 -10.95
N ASN A 141 -7.54 1.73 -11.62
CA ASN A 141 -6.21 1.48 -11.03
C ASN A 141 -6.06 0.03 -10.48
N PRO A 142 -6.05 -0.99 -11.36
CA PRO A 142 -5.81 -2.38 -10.96
C PRO A 142 -4.56 -2.54 -10.08
N GLY A 143 -4.66 -3.35 -9.03
CA GLY A 143 -3.59 -3.56 -8.06
C GLY A 143 -3.34 -2.38 -7.11
N ALA A 144 -4.12 -1.29 -7.16
CA ALA A 144 -4.02 -0.21 -6.19
C ALA A 144 -4.76 -0.55 -4.89
N CYS A 145 -4.22 -0.09 -3.77
CA CYS A 145 -4.90 -0.13 -2.48
C CYS A 145 -5.65 1.19 -2.24
N LEU A 146 -6.89 1.08 -1.79
CA LEU A 146 -7.81 2.17 -1.59
C LEU A 146 -8.08 2.35 -0.10
N TYR A 147 -7.98 3.60 0.35
CA TYR A 147 -8.39 4.03 1.69
C TYR A 147 -9.28 5.26 1.57
N THR A 148 -10.16 5.48 2.55
CA THR A 148 -11.00 6.67 2.57
C THR A 148 -10.47 7.71 3.55
N ARG A 149 -10.75 8.99 3.29
CA ARG A 149 -10.55 10.08 4.26
C ARG A 149 -11.80 10.36 5.09
N THR A 150 -12.92 9.74 4.72
CA THR A 150 -14.23 9.98 5.34
C THR A 150 -14.55 8.81 6.24
N GLU A 151 -14.21 8.89 7.53
CA GLU A 151 -14.43 7.77 8.45
C GLU A 151 -15.90 7.36 8.58
N SER A 152 -16.84 8.30 8.37
CA SER A 152 -18.28 8.04 8.46
C SER A 152 -18.84 7.11 7.37
N ILE A 153 -18.09 6.85 6.28
CA ILE A 153 -18.53 5.92 5.23
C ILE A 153 -17.99 4.50 5.43
N LEU A 154 -17.08 4.29 6.39
CA LEU A 154 -16.55 2.96 6.70
C LEU A 154 -17.69 2.06 7.22
N SER A 155 -17.91 0.94 6.53
CA SER A 155 -19.00 0.02 6.84
C SER A 155 -18.60 -1.43 6.59
N CYS A 156 -19.07 -2.36 7.41
CA CYS A 156 -18.87 -3.79 7.20
C CYS A 156 -19.68 -4.32 6.00
N GLU A 157 -20.82 -3.71 5.70
CA GLU A 157 -21.73 -4.11 4.62
C GLU A 157 -21.24 -3.66 3.23
N GLY A 158 -20.35 -2.66 3.19
CA GLY A 158 -19.82 -2.13 1.93
C GLY A 158 -19.17 -3.23 1.07
N SER A 159 -19.37 -3.18 -0.23
CA SER A 159 -18.76 -4.10 -1.18
C SER A 159 -18.62 -3.43 -2.55
N HIS A 160 -17.68 -3.92 -3.36
CA HIS A 160 -17.51 -3.44 -4.72
C HIS A 160 -17.01 -4.57 -5.62
N SER A 161 -17.57 -4.69 -6.82
CA SER A 161 -17.34 -5.82 -7.75
C SER A 161 -15.88 -5.98 -8.18
N HIS A 162 -15.07 -4.93 -8.07
CA HIS A 162 -13.66 -4.91 -8.47
C HIS A 162 -12.68 -4.74 -7.31
N THR A 163 -13.11 -4.93 -6.06
CA THR A 163 -12.21 -4.83 -4.92
C THR A 163 -12.30 -6.02 -4.00
N ARG A 164 -11.21 -6.26 -3.27
CA ARG A 164 -11.10 -7.24 -2.19
C ARG A 164 -10.84 -6.47 -0.90
N ARG A 165 -11.73 -6.64 0.08
CA ARG A 165 -11.72 -5.84 1.31
C ARG A 165 -10.75 -6.40 2.34
N LEU A 166 -10.15 -5.52 3.15
CA LEU A 166 -9.40 -5.90 4.35
C LEU A 166 -10.34 -5.79 5.56
N CYS A 167 -10.64 -6.93 6.18
CA CYS A 167 -11.73 -7.04 7.15
C CYS A 167 -11.23 -7.37 8.56
N PRO A 168 -11.67 -6.62 9.59
CA PRO A 168 -11.42 -6.96 10.99
C PRO A 168 -12.56 -7.86 11.51
N CYS A 169 -12.23 -9.09 11.87
CA CYS A 169 -13.16 -10.10 12.37
C CYS A 169 -12.84 -10.48 13.82
N ALA A 170 -13.86 -10.81 14.61
CA ALA A 170 -13.73 -11.41 15.94
C ALA A 170 -14.96 -12.25 16.31
#